data_AF-A0A964E1N5-F1
#
_entry.id   AF-A0A964E1N5-F1
#
_cell.length_a   1.000
_cell.length_b   1.000
_cell.length_c   1.000
_cell.angle_alpha   90.00
_cell.angle_beta   90.00
_cell.angle_gamma   90.00
#
_symmetry.space_group_name_H-M   'P 1'
#
loop_
_entity.id
_entity.type
_entity.pdbx_description
1 polymer ?
#
loop_
_entity_poly.entity_id
_entity_poly.type
_entity_poly.pdbx_seq_one_letter_code
_entity_poly.pdbx_strand_id
1 'polypeptide(L)' 'MAHTSHKAAAKSHEDAAKAHHSAAEHHEKGDHGNAHEHSEKAHKNSEAAHKHSTDAHSKSTAAKSK' A
#
# COMPACT_ATOMS: atom_id res chain seq x y z
N MET A 1 -7.52 11.48 -15.15
CA MET A 1 -6.34 10.58 -15.02
C MET A 1 -5.75 10.60 -13.61
N ALA A 2 -5.38 11.76 -13.04
CA ALA A 2 -4.82 11.83 -11.68
C ALA A 2 -5.74 11.30 -10.56
N HIS A 3 -7.05 11.55 -10.63
CA HIS A 3 -8.03 11.04 -9.65
C HIS A 3 -8.04 9.50 -9.55
N THR A 4 -7.99 8.80 -10.69
CA THR A 4 -7.95 7.33 -10.72
C THR A 4 -6.62 6.80 -10.17
N SER A 5 -5.50 7.46 -10.47
CA SER A 5 -4.19 7.11 -9.90
C SER A 5 -4.17 7.29 -8.37
N HIS A 6 -4.75 8.36 -7.84
CA HIS A 6 -4.87 8.55 -6.39
C HIS A 6 -5.75 7.48 -5.72
N LYS A 7 -6.87 7.09 -6.34
CA LYS A 7 -7.69 5.98 -5.82
C LYS A 7 -6.94 4.64 -5.80
N ALA A 8 -6.15 4.34 -6.83
CA ALA A 8 -5.36 3.11 -6.88
C ALA A 8 -4.25 3.11 -5.81
N ALA A 9 -3.60 4.25 -5.60
CA ALA A 9 -2.61 4.41 -4.53
C ALA A 9 -3.24 4.24 -3.14
N ALA A 10 -4.39 4.88 -2.90
CA ALA A 10 -5.12 4.76 -1.64
C ALA A 10 -5.51 3.32 -1.34
N LYS A 11 -6.07 2.61 -2.33
CA LYS A 11 -6.42 1.19 -2.19
C LYS A 11 -5.21 0.33 -1.82
N SER A 12 -4.07 0.57 -2.46
CA SER A 12 -2.84 -0.18 -2.17
C SER A 12 -2.34 0.08 -0.75
N HIS A 13 -2.47 1.31 -0.24
CA HIS A 13 -2.18 1.64 1.16
C HIS A 13 -3.16 0.98 2.14
N GLU A 14 -4.45 0.94 1.82
CA GLU A 14 -5.45 0.25 2.63
C GLU A 14 -5.17 -1.26 2.73
N ASP A 15 -4.82 -1.90 1.61
CA ASP A 15 -4.50 -3.32 1.57
C ASP A 15 -3.17 -3.62 2.32
N ALA A 16 -2.18 -2.71 2.25
CA ALA A 16 -0.97 -2.80 3.05
C ALA A 16 -1.27 -2.67 4.56
N ALA A 17 -2.09 -1.68 4.96
CA ALA A 17 -2.46 -1.47 6.34
C ALA A 17 -3.21 -2.67 6.94
N LYS A 18 -4.16 -3.25 6.18
CA LYS A 18 -4.85 -4.49 6.58
C LYS A 18 -3.87 -5.64 6.78
N ALA A 19 -2.93 -5.83 5.85
CA ALA A 19 -1.93 -6.89 5.96
C ALA A 19 -1.01 -6.70 7.17
N HIS A 20 -0.60 -5.46 7.49
CA HIS A 20 0.13 -5.16 8.73
C HIS A 20 -0.70 -5.50 9.98
N HIS A 21 -2.00 -5.18 9.97
CA HIS A 21 -2.89 -5.49 11.08
C HIS A 21 -2.99 -7.01 11.32
N SER A 22 -3.22 -7.78 10.24
CA SER A 22 -3.24 -9.24 10.32
C SER A 22 -1.91 -9.81 10.79
N ALA A 23 -0.77 -9.29 10.30
CA ALA A 23 0.55 -9.72 10.76
C ALA A 23 0.72 -9.51 12.27
N ALA A 24 0.28 -8.36 12.80
CA ALA A 24 0.32 -8.07 14.23
C ALA A 24 -0.58 -9.04 15.03
N GLU A 25 -1.79 -9.31 14.57
CA GLU A 25 -2.70 -10.27 15.21
C GLU A 25 -2.14 -11.71 15.22
N HIS A 26 -1.47 -12.14 14.14
CA HIS A 26 -0.81 -13.44 14.10
C HIS A 26 0.43 -13.49 15.01
N HIS A 27 1.22 -12.40 15.07
CA HIS A 27 2.32 -12.29 16.02
C HIS A 27 1.85 -12.39 17.47
N GLU A 28 0.75 -11.72 17.82
CA GLU A 28 0.16 -11.77 19.17
C GLU A 28 -0.29 -13.19 19.55
N LYS A 29 -0.81 -13.94 18.58
CA LYS A 29 -1.25 -15.34 18.75
C LYS A 29 -0.09 -16.35 18.76
N GLY A 30 1.15 -15.92 18.55
CA GLY A 30 2.34 -16.78 18.46
C GLY A 30 2.51 -17.48 17.11
N ASP A 31 1.70 -17.12 16.11
CA ASP A 31 1.74 -17.69 14.76
C ASP A 31 2.70 -16.89 13.87
N HIS A 32 3.99 -17.10 14.09
CA HIS A 32 5.04 -16.37 13.39
C HIS A 32 5.10 -16.66 11.89
N GLY A 33 4.63 -17.83 11.45
CA GLY A 33 4.61 -18.21 10.03
C GLY A 33 3.65 -17.34 9.23
N ASN A 34 2.37 -17.32 9.63
CA ASN A 34 1.37 -16.48 8.97
C ASN A 34 1.69 -14.99 9.17
N ALA A 35 2.22 -14.60 10.33
CA ALA A 35 2.65 -13.23 10.56
C ALA A 35 3.73 -12.77 9.56
N HIS A 36 4.71 -13.63 9.25
CA HIS A 36 5.73 -13.34 8.26
C HIS A 36 5.13 -13.19 6.86
N GLU A 37 4.26 -14.11 6.44
CA GLU A 37 3.59 -14.03 5.13
C GLU A 37 2.75 -12.75 4.98
N HIS A 38 2.01 -12.36 6.02
CA HIS A 38 1.24 -11.13 6.04
C HIS A 38 2.15 -9.89 6.03
N SER A 39 3.29 -9.94 6.73
CA SER A 39 4.31 -8.87 6.70
C SER A 39 4.92 -8.70 5.30
N GLU A 40 5.27 -9.78 4.61
CA GLU A 40 5.78 -9.72 3.24
C GLU A 40 4.74 -9.14 2.26
N LYS A 41 3.46 -9.54 2.41
CA LYS A 41 2.35 -8.97 1.62
C LYS A 41 2.21 -7.48 1.88
N ALA A 42 2.28 -7.07 3.15
CA ALA A 42 2.20 -5.66 3.53
C ALA A 42 3.34 -4.83 2.93
N HIS A 43 4.56 -5.37 2.95
CA HIS A 43 5.72 -4.72 2.32
C HIS A 43 5.52 -4.54 0.81
N LYS A 44 5.15 -5.61 0.10
CA LYS A 44 4.90 -5.57 -1.36
C LYS A 44 3.81 -4.57 -1.72
N ASN A 45 2.71 -4.57 -0.96
CA ASN A 45 1.62 -3.61 -1.16
C ASN A 45 2.07 -2.18 -0.89
N SER A 46 2.91 -1.94 0.13
CA SER A 46 3.47 -0.61 0.41
C SER A 46 4.38 -0.10 -0.70
N GLU A 47 5.23 -0.97 -1.27
CA GLU A 47 6.06 -0.60 -2.43
C GLU A 47 5.21 -0.24 -3.66
N ALA A 48 4.16 -1.03 -3.93
CA ALA A 48 3.21 -0.73 -5.01
C ALA A 48 2.47 0.59 -4.76
N ALA A 49 1.99 0.81 -3.53
CA ALA A 49 1.33 2.03 -3.11
C ALA A 49 2.23 3.25 -3.28
N HIS A 50 3.51 3.14 -2.91
CA HIS A 50 4.48 4.21 -3.08
C HIS A 50 4.73 4.55 -4.56
N LYS A 51 4.84 3.52 -5.42
CA LYS A 51 4.94 3.71 -6.88
C LYS A 51 3.71 4.41 -7.45
N HIS A 52 2.51 3.97 -7.06
CA HIS A 52 1.25 4.58 -7.50
C HIS A 52 1.09 6.03 -6.99
N SER A 53 1.46 6.30 -5.74
CA SER A 53 1.46 7.64 -5.15
C SER A 53 2.41 8.58 -5.89
N THR A 54 3.61 8.09 -6.25
CA THR A 54 4.60 8.86 -7.03
C THR A 54 4.12 9.17 -8.44
N ASP A 55 3.51 8.20 -9.13
CA ASP A 55 2.89 8.39 -10.44
C ASP A 55 1.72 9.38 -10.38
N ALA A 56 0.83 9.23 -9.40
CA ALA A 56 -0.30 10.13 -9.19
C ALA A 56 0.17 11.57 -8.95
N HIS A 57 1.19 11.74 -8.09
CA HIS A 57 1.80 13.03 -7.81
C HIS A 57 2.38 13.65 -9.08
N SER A 58 3.18 12.89 -9.85
CA SER A 58 3.81 13.35 -11.10
C SER A 58 2.77 13.74 -12.16
N LYS A 59 1.67 12.99 -12.28
CA LYS A 59 0.56 13.34 -13.19
C LYS A 59 -0.20 14.57 -12.73
N SER A 60 -0.33 14.76 -11.42
CA SER A 60 -0.98 15.93 -10.85
C SER A 60 -0.14 17.20 -11.05
N THR A 61 1.17 17.12 -10.87
CA THR A 61 2.09 18.24 -11.16
C THR A 61 2.10 18.60 -12.64
N ALA A 62 2.15 17.59 -13.53
CA ALA A 62 2.06 17.81 -14.97
C ALA A 62 0.72 18.44 -15.41
N ALA A 63 -0.38 18.11 -14.74
CA ALA A 63 -1.69 18.71 -14.99
C ALA A 63 -1.82 20.14 -14.45
N LYS A 64 -1.07 20.50 -13.39
CA LYS A 64 -1.08 21.84 -12.79
C LYS A 64 -0.25 22.86 -13.58
N SER A 65 0.73 22.40 -14.36
CA SER A 65 1.64 23.24 -15.16
C SER A 65 1.12 23.55 -16.58
N LYS A 66 -0.18 23.34 -16.84
CA LYS A 66 -0.81 23.46 -18.15
C LYS A 66 -1.94 24.48 -18.09
#